data_AF-A0A2J8J006-F1
#
_entry.id   AF-A0A2J8J006-F1
#
_cell.length_a   1.000
_cell.length_b   1.000
_cell.length_c   1.000
_cell.angle_alpha   90.00
_cell.angle_beta   90.00
_cell.angle_gamma   90.00
#
_symmetry.space_group_name_H-M   'P 1'
#
loop_
_entity.id
_entity.type
_entity.pdbx_description
1 polymer ?
#
loop_
_entity_poly.entity_id
_entity_poly.type
_entity_poly.pdbx_seq_one_letter_code
_entity_poly.pdbx_strand_id
1 'polypeptide(L)'
;MAVLSLRAPGPWQAIQVWADRTLLTPHTGVTSQVLGVAAAVMTPLPGGHAAGRTREARWDAMEYDEKLARFRQAHLNPFNKQSGPRQHEQGPGEEVPDVTPEEALPELPPGEPEFRCPERVMDLGLSEDHFSRPVGLFLASDVQQLRQAIEECKQVILELPEQSEKQKDAVVRLIHLRLKLQELKDPNEDEPNIRVLLEHRFYKEKSKSVKQTCDKCNAIIWGLIQTWYTCTGCYYRCHSKCLNLISKPCVSSKVSHQAEYELNICPETGLDSQDYRCAECRAPISLRGVPSEARQCDYTGQYYCSHCHWNDLAVIPARVVHNWDFEPRKVSRCSMRYLALMVSRPVLRLREINPLLFSYVEELVEIRKLRQDILLMKPYFITCREAMEARLLLQLQDRQHFVENDEMYSVQDLLDVHAGRLGCSLTEIHTLFAKHIKLDCERCQAKGFVCELCREGDVLFPFDSHTSVCADCSAVFHRDCYYDNSTTCPKCARLSLRKQSLFQEPGPDVEA
;
A
#
# COMPACT_ATOMS: atom_id res chain seq x y z
N MET A 1 -48.84 -19.24 9.14
CA MET A 1 -47.83 -18.23 9.54
C MET A 1 -46.59 -18.94 10.05
N ALA A 2 -45.40 -18.36 9.84
CA ALA A 2 -44.09 -18.74 10.42
C ALA A 2 -43.72 -20.24 10.44
N VAL A 3 -42.91 -20.66 9.46
CA VAL A 3 -42.04 -21.85 9.58
C VAL A 3 -40.59 -21.36 9.60
N LEU A 4 -39.86 -21.67 10.67
CA LEU A 4 -38.45 -21.33 10.83
C LEU A 4 -37.59 -22.27 9.97
N SER A 5 -36.82 -21.73 9.04
CA SER A 5 -35.84 -22.48 8.25
C SER A 5 -34.43 -22.21 8.77
N LEU A 6 -33.87 -23.18 9.49
CA LEU A 6 -32.46 -23.21 9.86
C LEU A 6 -31.63 -23.59 8.63
N ARG A 7 -31.00 -22.61 7.98
CA ARG A 7 -29.97 -22.86 6.96
C ARG A 7 -28.67 -23.27 7.65
N ALA A 8 -28.14 -24.43 7.28
CA ALA A 8 -26.78 -24.83 7.64
C ALA A 8 -25.74 -23.91 6.94
N PRO A 9 -24.60 -23.61 7.60
CA PRO A 9 -23.53 -22.83 6.98
C PRO A 9 -22.83 -23.61 5.86
N GLY A 10 -22.46 -22.90 4.79
CA GLY A 10 -21.77 -23.49 3.64
C GLY A 10 -20.28 -23.80 3.90
N PRO A 11 -19.65 -24.64 3.07
CA PRO A 11 -18.32 -25.23 3.33
C PRO A 11 -17.15 -24.24 3.41
N TRP A 12 -17.35 -22.96 3.10
CA TRP A 12 -16.29 -21.94 3.09
C TRP A 12 -15.97 -21.36 4.48
N GLN A 13 -16.92 -21.37 5.43
CA GLN A 13 -16.63 -20.91 6.81
C GLN A 13 -15.66 -21.83 7.56
N ALA A 14 -15.62 -23.13 7.22
CA ALA A 14 -14.73 -24.10 7.86
C ALA A 14 -13.24 -23.87 7.53
N ILE A 15 -12.93 -23.33 6.35
CA ILE A 15 -11.56 -23.07 5.90
C ILE A 15 -10.98 -21.82 6.59
N GLN A 16 -11.81 -20.81 6.80
CA GLN A 16 -11.43 -19.55 7.45
C GLN A 16 -10.99 -19.78 8.91
N VAL A 17 -11.70 -20.66 9.63
CA VAL A 17 -11.37 -21.07 11.02
C VAL A 17 -10.04 -21.84 11.13
N TRP A 18 -9.53 -22.42 10.05
CA TRP A 18 -8.23 -23.11 10.04
C TRP A 18 -7.06 -22.14 9.73
N ALA A 19 -7.29 -21.13 8.89
CA ALA A 19 -6.32 -20.08 8.58
C ALA A 19 -6.07 -19.13 9.78
N ASP A 20 -7.13 -18.70 10.48
CA ASP A 20 -7.01 -17.81 11.63
C ASP A 20 -6.31 -18.45 12.85
N ARG A 21 -6.13 -19.78 12.85
CA ARG A 21 -5.51 -20.54 13.95
C ARG A 21 -4.02 -20.79 13.80
N THR A 22 -3.40 -20.37 12.69
CA THR A 22 -1.96 -20.57 12.40
C THR A 22 -1.13 -19.29 12.31
N LEU A 23 -1.72 -18.10 12.47
CA LEU A 23 -1.04 -16.80 12.44
C LEU A 23 -0.87 -16.16 13.83
N LEU A 24 -0.32 -16.92 14.78
CA LEU A 24 -0.01 -16.45 16.14
C LEU A 24 1.38 -16.92 16.64
N THR A 25 2.45 -16.61 15.91
CA THR A 25 3.80 -16.42 16.47
C THR A 25 4.61 -15.39 15.65
N PRO A 26 5.33 -14.45 16.29
CA PRO A 26 6.27 -13.57 15.60
C PRO A 26 7.69 -14.17 15.63
N HIS A 27 8.37 -14.23 14.48
CA HIS A 27 9.82 -14.46 14.44
C HIS A 27 10.57 -13.24 13.91
N THR A 28 11.64 -12.89 14.61
CA THR A 28 12.42 -11.66 14.43
C THR A 28 13.58 -11.84 13.45
N GLY A 29 13.61 -10.98 12.43
CA GLY A 29 14.75 -10.38 11.72
C GLY A 29 16.09 -11.11 11.52
N VAL A 30 16.56 -11.09 10.26
CA VAL A 30 17.99 -11.07 9.86
C VAL A 30 18.19 -9.98 8.79
N THR A 31 19.45 -9.62 8.53
CA THR A 31 19.96 -8.32 8.04
C THR A 31 20.06 -8.09 6.53
N SER A 32 20.27 -6.82 6.18
CA SER A 32 20.64 -6.27 4.86
C SER A 32 22.03 -6.68 4.35
N GLN A 33 22.13 -6.99 3.05
CA GLN A 33 23.30 -6.85 2.15
C GLN A 33 22.73 -6.73 0.72
N VAL A 34 22.71 -5.55 0.08
CA VAL A 34 23.78 -4.90 -0.72
C VAL A 34 24.16 -5.63 -2.02
N LEU A 35 23.58 -5.12 -3.11
CA LEU A 35 24.13 -4.94 -4.48
C LEU A 35 25.15 -5.95 -5.04
N GLY A 36 24.73 -6.66 -6.08
CA GLY A 36 25.60 -7.32 -7.07
C GLY A 36 24.97 -7.27 -8.46
N VAL A 37 25.27 -6.24 -9.26
CA VAL A 37 24.78 -6.11 -10.64
C VAL A 37 25.75 -6.82 -11.58
N ALA A 38 25.32 -7.94 -12.16
CA ALA A 38 26.04 -8.61 -13.24
C ALA A 38 25.41 -8.22 -14.60
N ALA A 39 26.05 -7.31 -15.31
CA ALA A 39 25.65 -6.96 -16.67
C ALA A 39 26.15 -8.02 -17.67
N ALA A 40 25.23 -8.75 -18.30
CA ALA A 40 25.55 -9.64 -19.41
C ALA A 40 25.37 -8.89 -20.74
N VAL A 41 26.48 -8.46 -21.34
CA VAL A 41 26.52 -7.91 -22.70
C VAL A 41 26.41 -9.05 -23.70
N MET A 42 25.45 -9.01 -24.62
CA MET A 42 25.44 -9.86 -25.81
C MET A 42 25.31 -9.01 -27.08
N THR A 43 26.36 -9.01 -27.89
CA THR A 43 26.39 -8.40 -29.22
C THR A 43 25.81 -9.34 -30.29
N PRO A 44 25.15 -8.80 -31.34
CA PRO A 44 24.48 -9.61 -32.36
C PRO A 44 25.36 -9.89 -33.59
N LEU A 45 25.12 -11.04 -34.25
CA LEU A 45 25.54 -11.33 -35.63
C LEU A 45 24.42 -12.10 -36.38
N PRO A 46 24.40 -12.09 -37.74
CA PRO A 46 23.14 -11.89 -38.45
C PRO A 46 22.73 -12.99 -39.45
N GLY A 47 21.48 -12.89 -39.93
CA GLY A 47 21.10 -13.29 -41.28
C GLY A 47 20.20 -14.52 -41.41
N GLY A 48 18.98 -14.32 -41.93
CA GLY A 48 18.05 -15.42 -42.26
C GLY A 48 16.66 -14.91 -42.67
N HIS A 49 16.48 -14.58 -43.95
CA HIS A 49 15.17 -14.14 -44.47
C HIS A 49 14.18 -15.31 -44.61
N ALA A 50 12.96 -15.14 -44.09
CA ALA A 50 11.74 -15.75 -44.60
C ALA A 50 10.56 -14.81 -44.37
N ALA A 51 9.70 -14.63 -45.36
CA ALA A 51 8.64 -13.60 -45.35
C ALA A 51 7.29 -14.16 -44.86
N GLY A 52 6.62 -13.42 -43.99
CA GLY A 52 5.23 -13.65 -43.57
C GLY A 52 4.63 -12.34 -43.08
N ARG A 53 3.43 -11.97 -43.56
CA ARG A 53 2.80 -10.67 -43.25
C ARG A 53 2.02 -10.73 -41.94
N THR A 54 2.33 -9.82 -41.02
CA THR A 54 1.37 -9.32 -40.02
C THR A 54 1.33 -7.79 -40.10
N ARG A 55 0.12 -7.23 -40.16
CA ARG A 55 -0.09 -5.79 -39.98
C ARG A 55 -0.10 -5.53 -38.47
N GLU A 56 1.06 -5.24 -37.90
CA GLU A 56 1.11 -4.71 -36.54
C GLU A 56 0.45 -3.32 -36.53
N ALA A 57 -0.49 -3.12 -35.60
CA ALA A 57 -1.02 -1.80 -35.31
C ALA A 57 0.11 -0.99 -34.67
N ARG A 58 0.67 -0.04 -35.43
CA ARG A 58 1.66 0.90 -34.92
C ARG A 58 0.91 1.96 -34.11
N TRP A 59 0.88 1.78 -32.80
CA TRP A 59 0.27 2.71 -31.85
C TRP A 59 1.07 4.01 -31.77
N ASP A 60 0.42 5.15 -32.01
CA ASP A 60 1.02 6.47 -31.79
C ASP A 60 0.84 6.88 -30.31
N ALA A 61 1.89 6.72 -29.51
CA ALA A 61 1.92 7.13 -28.12
C ALA A 61 1.55 8.62 -27.91
N MET A 62 1.83 9.47 -28.92
CA MET A 62 1.38 10.87 -28.94
C MET A 62 -0.15 11.02 -28.87
N GLU A 63 -0.94 10.14 -29.50
CA GLU A 63 -2.39 10.25 -29.49
C GLU A 63 -2.98 9.85 -28.12
N TYR A 64 -2.35 8.87 -27.45
CA TYR A 64 -2.66 8.48 -26.07
C TYR A 64 -2.36 9.63 -25.10
N ASP A 65 -1.14 10.17 -25.14
CA ASP A 65 -0.72 11.28 -24.28
C ASP A 65 -1.57 12.54 -24.48
N GLU A 66 -1.97 12.84 -25.73
CA GLU A 66 -2.84 13.97 -26.02
C GLU A 66 -4.27 13.75 -25.49
N LYS A 67 -4.84 12.55 -25.64
CA LYS A 67 -6.15 12.19 -25.06
C LYS A 67 -6.13 12.30 -23.53
N LEU A 68 -5.09 11.78 -22.88
CA LEU A 68 -4.91 11.86 -21.43
C LEU A 68 -4.68 13.30 -20.95
N ALA A 69 -3.94 14.12 -21.71
CA ALA A 69 -3.75 15.54 -21.43
C ALA A 69 -5.06 16.33 -21.55
N ARG A 70 -5.88 16.08 -22.58
CA ARG A 70 -7.20 16.71 -22.76
C ARG A 70 -8.16 16.33 -21.63
N PHE A 71 -8.20 15.05 -21.25
CA PHE A 71 -8.98 14.57 -20.10
C PHE A 71 -8.56 15.27 -18.79
N ARG A 72 -7.26 15.35 -18.51
CA ARG A 72 -6.72 16.08 -17.36
C ARG A 72 -7.09 17.56 -17.37
N GLN A 73 -6.99 18.23 -18.53
CA GLN A 73 -7.32 19.65 -18.67
C GLN A 73 -8.80 19.97 -18.47
N ALA A 74 -9.71 19.08 -18.89
CA ALA A 74 -11.16 19.26 -18.74
C ALA A 74 -11.64 19.25 -17.27
N HIS A 75 -10.87 18.63 -16.37
CA HIS A 75 -11.22 18.45 -14.95
C HIS A 75 -10.26 19.16 -13.98
N LEU A 76 -9.58 20.22 -14.42
CA LEU A 76 -8.86 21.13 -13.52
C LEU A 76 -9.83 22.12 -12.86
N ASN A 77 -9.70 22.29 -11.53
CA ASN A 77 -10.32 23.40 -10.82
C ASN A 77 -9.82 24.73 -11.43
N PRO A 78 -10.72 25.67 -11.83
CA PRO A 78 -10.35 26.94 -12.46
C PRO A 78 -9.29 27.77 -11.71
N PHE A 79 -9.17 27.59 -10.39
CA PHE A 79 -8.22 28.32 -9.54
C PHE A 79 -6.79 27.73 -9.50
N ASN A 80 -6.54 26.56 -10.10
CA ASN A 80 -5.25 25.87 -10.01
C ASN A 80 -4.22 26.26 -11.10
N LYS A 81 -4.39 27.41 -11.77
CA LYS A 81 -3.39 27.93 -12.71
C LYS A 81 -2.15 28.44 -11.96
N GLN A 82 -1.07 27.66 -12.01
CA GLN A 82 0.24 28.10 -11.53
C GLN A 82 0.67 29.37 -12.27
N SER A 83 1.02 30.42 -11.53
CA SER A 83 1.52 31.67 -12.08
C SER A 83 2.95 31.51 -12.58
N GLY A 84 3.13 31.41 -13.90
CA GLY A 84 4.44 31.50 -14.54
C GLY A 84 5.08 32.90 -14.36
N PRO A 85 6.41 33.02 -14.50
CA PRO A 85 7.13 34.24 -14.19
C PRO A 85 6.80 35.36 -15.20
N ARG A 86 6.54 36.57 -14.69
CA ARG A 86 6.37 37.77 -15.51
C ARG A 86 7.72 38.18 -16.12
N GLN A 87 7.79 38.18 -17.44
CA GLN A 87 8.77 38.96 -18.19
C GLN A 87 8.37 40.45 -18.14
N HIS A 88 9.35 41.35 -18.09
CA HIS A 88 9.14 42.76 -18.34
C HIS A 88 10.35 43.33 -19.10
N GLU A 89 10.07 44.09 -20.15
CA GLU A 89 11.08 44.69 -21.03
C GLU A 89 11.50 46.11 -20.58
N GLN A 90 12.51 46.65 -21.26
CA GLN A 90 13.19 47.95 -21.04
C GLN A 90 12.23 49.15 -21.30
N GLY A 91 12.45 50.42 -20.94
CA GLY A 91 13.54 51.29 -20.39
C GLY A 91 13.03 52.78 -20.53
N PRO A 92 13.83 53.87 -20.56
CA PRO A 92 15.24 54.15 -20.16
C PRO A 92 15.43 55.47 -19.30
N GLY A 93 16.70 55.86 -19.02
CA GLY A 93 17.13 57.19 -18.48
C GLY A 93 18.07 57.10 -17.25
N GLU A 94 19.39 57.31 -17.38
CA GLU A 94 20.16 58.55 -17.03
C GLU A 94 20.26 58.81 -15.50
N GLU A 95 21.41 58.99 -14.80
CA GLU A 95 22.82 59.37 -15.12
C GLU A 95 23.86 58.71 -14.15
N VAL A 96 25.14 59.14 -14.18
CA VAL A 96 26.39 58.52 -13.65
C VAL A 96 27.34 59.67 -13.16
N PRO A 97 28.34 59.58 -12.22
CA PRO A 97 29.16 58.40 -11.83
C PRO A 97 29.69 58.25 -10.35
N ASP A 98 30.29 57.08 -10.05
CA ASP A 98 31.55 56.76 -9.30
C ASP A 98 31.91 57.31 -7.87
N VAL A 99 32.65 56.49 -7.09
CA VAL A 99 33.86 56.77 -6.26
C VAL A 99 34.18 55.58 -5.32
N THR A 100 35.39 55.01 -5.44
CA THR A 100 36.16 54.33 -4.36
C THR A 100 37.49 55.05 -4.14
N PRO A 101 38.12 54.93 -2.95
CA PRO A 101 39.33 54.08 -2.77
C PRO A 101 39.34 53.33 -1.41
N GLU A 102 39.94 52.15 -1.19
CA GLU A 102 41.32 51.61 -1.32
C GLU A 102 42.12 51.60 0.03
N GLU A 103 43.24 50.83 0.08
CA GLU A 103 44.15 50.49 1.21
C GLU A 103 43.80 49.26 2.09
N ALA A 104 44.71 48.35 2.50
CA ALA A 104 46.03 47.88 1.99
C ALA A 104 46.43 46.55 2.71
N LEU A 105 47.31 45.72 2.13
CA LEU A 105 47.96 44.53 2.76
C LEU A 105 49.49 44.75 2.87
N PRO A 106 50.20 44.13 3.84
CA PRO A 106 50.89 42.82 3.64
C PRO A 106 50.97 41.97 4.96
N GLU A 107 51.68 40.84 5.18
CA GLU A 107 52.56 39.94 4.39
C GLU A 107 52.64 38.49 5.02
N LEU A 108 53.54 37.64 4.51
CA LEU A 108 53.96 36.27 4.94
C LEU A 108 55.46 36.07 4.48
N PRO A 109 56.21 34.94 4.63
CA PRO A 109 56.13 33.68 5.43
C PRO A 109 57.52 33.45 6.17
N PRO A 110 58.29 32.32 6.11
CA PRO A 110 58.04 30.84 6.11
C PRO A 110 58.85 30.04 7.19
N GLY A 111 58.69 28.69 7.27
CA GLY A 111 59.66 27.81 7.95
C GLY A 111 59.29 26.32 8.17
N GLU A 112 59.72 25.44 7.26
CA GLU A 112 59.85 23.96 7.38
C GLU A 112 61.35 23.59 7.19
N PRO A 113 61.94 22.41 7.59
CA PRO A 113 61.62 21.11 6.96
C PRO A 113 61.91 19.74 7.70
N GLU A 114 61.20 18.70 7.25
CA GLU A 114 61.52 17.27 6.91
C GLU A 114 62.55 16.30 7.61
N PHE A 115 62.24 15.00 7.42
CA PHE A 115 63.04 13.73 7.49
C PHE A 115 63.30 13.07 8.87
N ARG A 116 63.39 11.72 9.03
CA ARG A 116 63.54 10.57 8.09
C ARG A 116 63.01 9.23 8.70
N CYS A 117 62.77 8.21 7.87
CA CYS A 117 62.51 6.79 8.26
C CYS A 117 63.67 5.87 7.80
N PRO A 118 63.89 4.67 8.38
CA PRO A 118 63.68 3.43 7.58
C PRO A 118 63.29 2.12 8.34
N GLU A 119 62.49 1.27 7.68
CA GLU A 119 62.41 -0.23 7.71
C GLU A 119 62.23 -0.98 9.08
N ARG A 120 61.60 -2.17 9.19
CA ARG A 120 61.57 -3.35 8.30
C ARG A 120 60.55 -4.45 8.74
N VAL A 121 60.24 -5.38 7.82
CA VAL A 121 59.61 -6.73 8.00
C VAL A 121 58.07 -6.81 8.12
N MET A 122 57.50 -7.81 7.43
CA MET A 122 56.07 -8.15 7.35
C MET A 122 55.70 -9.27 8.33
N ASP A 123 54.43 -9.35 8.76
CA ASP A 123 53.74 -10.65 8.93
C ASP A 123 52.22 -10.49 8.74
N LEU A 124 51.54 -11.59 8.40
CA LEU A 124 50.10 -11.66 8.12
C LEU A 124 49.35 -12.20 9.34
N GLY A 125 48.29 -11.52 9.79
CA GLY A 125 47.45 -12.02 10.89
C GLY A 125 46.10 -11.31 11.01
N LEU A 126 45.01 -12.07 10.87
CA LEU A 126 43.66 -11.62 11.16
C LEU A 126 43.40 -11.66 12.68
N SER A 127 42.94 -10.54 13.24
CA SER A 127 42.15 -10.44 14.48
C SER A 127 41.38 -9.12 14.39
N GLU A 128 40.04 -9.09 14.36
CA GLU A 128 39.07 -9.48 15.40
C GLU A 128 39.25 -8.75 16.75
N ASP A 129 38.13 -8.14 17.16
CA ASP A 129 37.78 -7.63 18.48
C ASP A 129 38.63 -6.55 19.17
N HIS A 130 38.10 -5.32 19.10
CA HIS A 130 38.33 -4.29 20.12
C HIS A 130 37.01 -3.72 20.67
N PHE A 131 36.09 -4.62 21.05
CA PHE A 131 35.03 -4.26 22.01
C PHE A 131 35.66 -3.82 23.33
N SER A 132 35.18 -2.72 23.90
CA SER A 132 35.66 -2.23 25.19
C SER A 132 35.45 -3.29 26.29
N ARG A 133 36.54 -3.64 26.97
CA ARG A 133 36.61 -4.70 28.00
C ARG A 133 35.42 -4.65 28.97
N PRO A 134 34.73 -5.77 29.24
CA PRO A 134 33.69 -5.81 30.27
C PRO A 134 34.33 -5.71 31.65
N VAL A 135 34.18 -4.56 32.31
CA VAL A 135 34.64 -4.36 33.69
C VAL A 135 33.70 -5.12 34.65
N GLY A 136 34.11 -6.35 34.99
CA GLY A 136 33.66 -7.10 36.16
C GLY A 136 32.18 -7.50 36.18
N LEU A 137 31.89 -8.77 35.86
CA LEU A 137 30.59 -9.38 36.19
C LEU A 137 30.33 -9.29 37.70
N PHE A 138 29.38 -8.45 38.10
CA PHE A 138 28.77 -8.55 39.43
C PHE A 138 27.63 -9.59 39.37
N LEU A 139 27.91 -10.77 39.92
CA LEU A 139 26.93 -11.85 40.16
C LEU A 139 26.00 -11.50 41.34
N ALA A 140 25.42 -10.31 41.33
CA ALA A 140 24.28 -9.98 42.19
C ALA A 140 23.03 -10.62 41.56
N SER A 141 22.56 -11.69 42.23
CA SER A 141 21.48 -12.57 41.76
C SER A 141 20.11 -12.19 42.33
N ASP A 142 20.07 -11.33 43.34
CA ASP A 142 18.83 -10.89 43.99
C ASP A 142 18.75 -9.36 44.20
N VAL A 143 17.52 -8.91 44.49
CA VAL A 143 17.15 -7.50 44.67
C VAL A 143 17.78 -6.87 45.92
N GLN A 144 18.17 -7.65 46.93
CA GLN A 144 18.79 -7.17 48.16
C GLN A 144 20.29 -6.94 47.97
N GLN A 145 20.98 -7.88 47.31
CA GLN A 145 22.38 -7.77 46.88
C GLN A 145 22.59 -6.54 45.98
N LEU A 146 21.68 -6.28 45.03
CA LEU A 146 21.76 -5.08 44.18
C LEU A 146 21.56 -3.79 44.97
N ARG A 147 20.67 -3.75 45.96
CA ARG A 147 20.52 -2.56 46.83
C ARG A 147 21.77 -2.31 47.66
N GLN A 148 22.38 -3.36 48.20
CA GLN A 148 23.62 -3.26 48.95
C GLN A 148 24.79 -2.77 48.07
N ALA A 149 24.98 -3.38 46.89
CA ALA A 149 26.01 -2.97 45.93
C ALA A 149 25.83 -1.52 45.44
N ILE A 150 24.59 -1.03 45.32
CA ILE A 150 24.30 0.39 45.05
C ILE A 150 24.79 1.30 46.19
N GLU A 151 24.61 0.90 47.44
CA GLU A 151 25.02 1.71 48.60
C GLU A 151 26.54 1.73 48.75
N GLU A 152 27.19 0.57 48.65
CA GLU A 152 28.65 0.44 48.61
C GLU A 152 29.26 1.27 47.47
N CYS A 153 28.64 1.24 46.28
CA CYS A 153 29.10 2.03 45.13
C CYS A 153 28.91 3.56 45.34
N LYS A 154 27.94 4.02 46.14
CA LYS A 154 27.83 5.44 46.52
C LYS A 154 28.94 5.84 47.49
N GLN A 155 29.24 5.03 48.50
CA GLN A 155 30.28 5.35 49.49
C GLN A 155 31.65 5.50 48.80
N VAL A 156 31.98 4.59 47.89
CA VAL A 156 33.22 4.68 47.08
C VAL A 156 33.28 5.95 46.24
N ILE A 157 32.15 6.48 45.73
CA ILE A 157 32.14 7.76 44.98
C ILE A 157 32.45 8.96 45.89
N LEU A 158 32.02 8.91 47.15
CA LEU A 158 32.24 9.96 48.15
C LEU A 158 33.68 9.96 48.70
N GLU A 159 34.33 8.80 48.75
CA GLU A 159 35.73 8.65 49.19
C GLU A 159 36.75 8.98 48.08
N LEU A 160 36.33 9.02 46.81
CA LEU A 160 37.21 9.28 45.67
C LEU A 160 37.40 10.78 45.39
N PRO A 161 38.60 11.22 44.98
CA PRO A 161 38.85 12.62 44.63
C PRO A 161 37.94 13.10 43.49
N GLU A 162 37.40 14.31 43.65
CA GLU A 162 36.52 14.93 42.68
C GLU A 162 37.15 15.01 41.27
N GLN A 163 36.34 14.70 40.25
CA GLN A 163 36.71 14.67 38.83
C GLN A 163 37.73 13.60 38.41
N SER A 164 38.22 12.74 39.32
CA SER A 164 39.09 11.62 38.95
C SER A 164 38.37 10.62 38.03
N GLU A 165 39.09 10.02 37.07
CA GLU A 165 38.52 9.00 36.16
C GLU A 165 37.89 7.83 36.93
N LYS A 166 38.50 7.43 38.06
CA LYS A 166 37.96 6.39 38.95
C LYS A 166 36.61 6.78 39.55
N GLN A 167 36.37 8.07 39.83
CA GLN A 167 35.06 8.55 40.30
C GLN A 167 34.03 8.49 39.17
N LYS A 168 34.41 8.82 37.93
CA LYS A 168 33.53 8.70 36.74
C LYS A 168 33.14 7.24 36.50
N ASP A 169 34.09 6.31 36.54
CA ASP A 169 33.85 4.87 36.43
C ASP A 169 32.91 4.35 37.52
N ALA A 170 33.09 4.79 38.76
CA ALA A 170 32.21 4.44 39.87
C ALA A 170 30.78 4.99 39.68
N VAL A 171 30.62 6.21 39.14
CA VAL A 171 29.30 6.76 38.77
C VAL A 171 28.64 5.95 37.65
N VAL A 172 29.38 5.52 36.63
CA VAL A 172 28.85 4.64 35.56
C VAL A 172 28.41 3.29 36.13
N ARG A 173 29.19 2.68 37.02
CA ARG A 173 28.80 1.46 37.75
C ARG A 173 27.53 1.65 38.58
N LEU A 174 27.39 2.77 39.28
CA LEU A 174 26.19 3.11 40.05
C LEU A 174 24.94 3.23 39.16
N ILE A 175 25.08 3.77 37.95
CA ILE A 175 23.98 3.84 36.96
C ILE A 175 23.58 2.43 36.51
N HIS A 176 24.53 1.57 36.13
CA HIS A 176 24.25 0.19 35.73
C HIS A 176 23.58 -0.63 36.84
N LEU A 177 24.05 -0.51 38.09
CA LEU A 177 23.43 -1.21 39.23
C LEU A 177 21.99 -0.73 39.48
N ARG A 178 21.71 0.57 39.34
CA ARG A 178 20.35 1.12 39.45
C ARG A 178 19.43 0.64 38.33
N LEU A 179 19.92 0.59 37.09
CA LEU A 179 19.17 0.04 35.95
C LEU A 179 18.82 -1.43 36.18
N LYS A 180 19.79 -2.27 36.57
CA LYS A 180 19.56 -3.69 36.86
C LYS A 180 18.61 -3.91 38.04
N LEU A 181 18.66 -3.06 39.08
CA LEU A 181 17.68 -3.08 40.18
C LEU A 181 16.27 -2.69 39.73
N GLN A 182 16.14 -1.82 38.72
CA GLN A 182 14.86 -1.45 38.14
C GLN A 182 14.31 -2.56 37.23
N GLU A 183 15.18 -3.22 36.44
CA GLU A 183 14.83 -4.40 35.63
C GLU A 183 14.30 -5.56 36.48
N LEU A 184 14.87 -5.82 37.67
CA LEU A 184 14.36 -6.86 38.59
C LEU A 184 13.17 -6.39 39.46
N LYS A 185 12.74 -5.13 39.36
CA LYS A 185 11.57 -4.57 40.07
C LYS A 185 10.33 -4.43 39.21
N ASP A 186 10.46 -4.32 37.89
CA ASP A 186 9.38 -4.63 36.95
C ASP A 186 9.28 -6.17 36.91
N PRO A 187 8.27 -6.82 37.50
CA PRO A 187 8.04 -8.24 37.24
C PRO A 187 7.78 -8.47 35.75
N ASN A 188 7.96 -9.72 35.29
CA ASN A 188 7.60 -10.12 33.94
C ASN A 188 6.06 -10.17 33.82
N GLU A 189 5.48 -9.01 33.49
CA GLU A 189 4.04 -8.79 33.34
C GLU A 189 3.53 -9.40 32.03
N ASP A 190 3.28 -10.72 32.02
CA ASP A 190 2.48 -11.42 31.01
C ASP A 190 0.97 -11.14 31.16
N GLU A 191 0.60 -9.88 31.42
CA GLU A 191 -0.75 -9.37 31.16
C GLU A 191 -0.84 -8.78 29.74
N PRO A 192 -1.97 -8.95 29.03
CA PRO A 192 -2.15 -8.32 27.72
C PRO A 192 -2.21 -6.80 27.90
N ASN A 193 -1.07 -6.12 27.67
CA ASN A 193 -0.85 -4.70 27.90
C ASN A 193 -1.57 -3.78 26.87
N ILE A 194 -2.82 -4.11 26.58
CA ILE A 194 -3.70 -3.49 25.59
C ILE A 194 -4.73 -2.64 26.33
N ARG A 195 -4.55 -1.32 26.31
CA ARG A 195 -5.52 -0.35 26.83
C ARG A 195 -6.49 0.04 25.73
N VAL A 196 -7.79 0.04 26.01
CA VAL A 196 -8.81 0.49 25.05
C VAL A 196 -9.29 1.88 25.43
N LEU A 197 -9.22 2.83 24.50
CA LEU A 197 -9.66 4.22 24.69
C LEU A 197 -10.19 4.80 23.39
N LEU A 198 -11.45 5.25 23.35
CA LEU A 198 -12.11 5.77 22.15
C LEU A 198 -11.91 4.83 20.93
N GLU A 199 -12.13 3.53 21.16
CA GLU A 199 -11.97 2.44 20.18
C GLU A 199 -10.53 2.19 19.69
N HIS A 200 -9.54 2.95 20.16
CA HIS A 200 -8.13 2.61 19.94
C HIS A 200 -7.74 1.46 20.85
N ARG A 201 -7.16 0.40 20.29
CA ARG A 201 -6.50 -0.67 21.04
C ARG A 201 -5.00 -0.35 21.14
N PHE A 202 -4.57 0.22 22.26
CA PHE A 202 -3.21 0.70 22.51
C PHE A 202 -2.36 -0.37 23.18
N TYR A 203 -1.30 -0.85 22.51
CA TYR A 203 -0.26 -1.63 23.19
C TYR A 203 0.83 -0.70 23.73
N LYS A 204 1.40 -1.04 24.89
CA LYS A 204 2.56 -0.33 25.46
C LYS A 204 3.84 -0.77 24.75
N GLU A 205 4.62 0.19 24.29
CA GLU A 205 5.85 -0.06 23.53
C GLU A 205 7.08 0.31 24.37
N LYS A 206 8.06 -0.60 24.43
CA LYS A 206 9.39 -0.44 25.04
C LYS A 206 10.41 -0.78 23.94
N SER A 207 11.09 0.20 23.33
CA SER A 207 12.10 -0.05 22.28
C SER A 207 13.40 0.70 22.54
N LYS A 208 14.52 0.04 22.22
CA LYS A 208 15.89 0.59 22.34
C LYS A 208 16.27 1.54 21.19
N SER A 209 15.33 1.91 20.31
CA SER A 209 15.62 2.70 19.11
C SER A 209 14.45 3.58 18.64
N VAL A 210 14.81 4.61 17.86
CA VAL A 210 14.00 5.59 17.13
C VAL A 210 13.40 6.76 17.95
N LYS A 211 13.51 7.97 17.38
CA LYS A 211 12.75 9.17 17.76
C LYS A 211 11.38 9.12 17.08
N GLN A 212 10.33 8.76 17.81
CA GLN A 212 8.95 8.80 17.28
C GLN A 212 8.32 10.17 17.59
N THR A 213 7.23 10.56 16.92
CA THR A 213 6.48 11.80 17.23
C THR A 213 5.12 11.46 17.81
N CYS A 214 4.74 12.12 18.92
CA CYS A 214 3.44 11.92 19.54
C CYS A 214 2.32 12.63 18.78
N ASP A 215 1.31 11.92 18.31
CA ASP A 215 0.15 12.45 17.59
C ASP A 215 -0.82 13.30 18.45
N LYS A 216 -0.56 13.44 19.76
CA LYS A 216 -1.39 14.25 20.68
C LYS A 216 -0.76 15.59 21.04
N CYS A 217 0.57 15.64 21.24
CA CYS A 217 1.28 16.85 21.65
C CYS A 217 2.41 17.26 20.70
N ASN A 218 2.66 16.49 19.64
CA ASN A 218 3.65 16.70 18.58
C ASN A 218 5.12 16.80 19.04
N ALA A 219 5.38 16.59 20.33
CA ALA A 219 6.72 16.43 20.85
C ALA A 219 7.28 15.03 20.55
N ILE A 220 8.61 14.95 20.48
CA ILE A 220 9.35 13.71 20.27
C ILE A 220 9.13 12.76 21.47
N ILE A 221 8.88 11.49 21.16
CA ILE A 221 8.93 10.35 22.04
C ILE A 221 10.36 9.81 21.98
N TRP A 222 11.05 9.86 23.11
CA TRP A 222 12.45 9.42 23.23
C TRP A 222 12.49 7.95 23.65
N GLY A 223 12.50 7.03 22.68
CA GLY A 223 12.21 5.62 22.95
C GLY A 223 13.11 4.94 23.99
N LEU A 224 14.39 5.35 24.05
CA LEU A 224 15.38 4.91 25.03
C LEU A 224 15.04 5.24 26.50
N ILE A 225 14.18 6.23 26.75
CA ILE A 225 13.94 6.82 28.08
C ILE A 225 12.44 6.84 28.43
N GLN A 226 11.57 6.88 27.43
CA GLN A 226 10.13 7.05 27.59
C GLN A 226 9.39 5.81 27.09
N THR A 227 8.38 5.37 27.85
CA THR A 227 7.37 4.46 27.33
C THR A 227 6.29 5.24 26.58
N TRP A 228 5.73 4.62 25.56
CA TRP A 228 4.62 5.17 24.79
C TRP A 228 3.62 4.08 24.45
N TYR A 229 2.49 4.51 23.88
CA TYR A 229 1.43 3.64 23.40
C TYR A 229 1.27 3.82 21.90
N THR A 230 1.10 2.70 21.20
CA THR A 230 0.81 2.66 19.76
C THR A 230 -0.51 1.92 19.56
N CYS A 231 -1.44 2.51 18.80
CA CYS A 231 -2.70 1.84 18.45
C CYS A 231 -2.46 0.78 17.38
N THR A 232 -2.87 -0.47 17.63
CA THR A 232 -2.71 -1.58 16.68
C THR A 232 -3.47 -1.39 15.37
N GLY A 233 -4.60 -0.68 15.39
CA GLY A 233 -5.47 -0.49 14.21
C GLY A 233 -5.07 0.68 13.31
N CYS A 234 -4.82 1.86 13.89
CA CYS A 234 -4.54 3.08 13.09
C CYS A 234 -3.15 3.69 13.31
N TYR A 235 -2.26 2.99 14.01
CA TYR A 235 -0.89 3.44 14.31
C TYR A 235 -0.80 4.85 14.92
N TYR A 236 -1.82 5.24 15.70
CA TYR A 236 -1.78 6.45 16.54
C TYR A 236 -0.75 6.26 17.66
N ARG A 237 0.21 7.18 17.80
CA ARG A 237 1.30 7.08 18.78
C ARG A 237 1.21 8.19 19.81
N CYS A 238 1.31 7.86 21.10
CA CYS A 238 1.30 8.88 22.15
C CYS A 238 2.16 8.52 23.37
N HIS A 239 2.79 9.53 23.98
CA HIS A 239 3.45 9.36 25.29
C HIS A 239 2.45 8.80 26.32
N SER A 240 2.94 8.06 27.31
CA SER A 240 2.13 7.58 28.43
C SER A 240 1.32 8.68 29.13
N LYS A 241 1.88 9.90 29.28
CA LYS A 241 1.18 11.07 29.84
C LYS A 241 0.10 11.66 28.92
N CYS A 242 0.13 11.36 27.63
CA CYS A 242 -0.80 11.90 26.63
C CYS A 242 -1.99 10.97 26.36
N LEU A 243 -1.92 9.70 26.80
CA LEU A 243 -2.95 8.69 26.55
C LEU A 243 -4.36 9.17 26.96
N ASN A 244 -4.52 9.59 28.22
CA ASN A 244 -5.82 10.06 28.74
C ASN A 244 -6.24 11.44 28.22
N LEU A 245 -5.41 12.10 27.40
CA LEU A 245 -5.73 13.37 26.74
C LEU A 245 -6.22 13.15 25.30
N ILE A 246 -6.27 11.91 24.81
CA ILE A 246 -6.81 11.60 23.48
C ILE A 246 -8.32 11.85 23.49
N SER A 247 -8.75 12.68 22.55
CA SER A 247 -10.14 13.13 22.40
C SER A 247 -10.73 12.75 21.03
N LYS A 248 -10.05 11.86 20.30
CA LYS A 248 -10.35 11.48 18.91
C LYS A 248 -10.58 9.96 18.83
N PRO A 249 -11.67 9.49 18.18
CA PRO A 249 -11.91 8.06 17.98
C PRO A 249 -10.89 7.42 17.04
N CYS A 250 -10.80 6.10 17.07
CA CYS A 250 -9.88 5.33 16.24
C CYS A 250 -10.28 5.35 14.76
N VAL A 251 -9.38 5.81 13.89
CA VAL A 251 -9.60 5.87 12.43
C VAL A 251 -9.88 4.46 11.85
N SER A 252 -9.25 3.42 12.39
CA SER A 252 -9.47 2.03 11.99
C SER A 252 -10.85 1.50 12.42
N SER A 253 -11.40 1.99 13.53
CA SER A 253 -12.78 1.70 13.90
C SER A 253 -13.75 2.39 12.93
N LYS A 254 -13.53 3.67 12.61
CA LYS A 254 -14.30 4.38 11.57
C LYS A 254 -14.29 3.63 10.23
N VAL A 255 -13.14 3.18 9.76
CA VAL A 255 -13.02 2.39 8.50
C VAL A 255 -13.80 1.06 8.58
N SER A 256 -13.86 0.43 9.75
CA SER A 256 -14.62 -0.82 9.95
C SER A 256 -16.13 -0.62 9.81
N HIS A 257 -16.65 0.55 10.20
CA HIS A 257 -18.07 0.89 10.12
C HIS A 257 -18.46 1.62 8.84
N GLN A 258 -17.57 2.45 8.28
CA GLN A 258 -17.79 3.24 7.08
C GLN A 258 -16.53 3.20 6.20
N ALA A 259 -16.55 2.31 5.21
CA ALA A 259 -15.48 2.11 4.23
C ALA A 259 -15.86 2.74 2.88
N GLU A 260 -15.95 4.07 2.84
CA GLU A 260 -16.36 4.84 1.66
C GLU A 260 -15.40 6.02 1.45
N TYR A 261 -15.19 6.40 0.19
CA TYR A 261 -14.33 7.53 -0.13
C TYR A 261 -15.14 8.81 -0.34
N GLU A 262 -14.56 9.94 0.07
CA GLU A 262 -14.92 11.23 -0.52
C GLU A 262 -14.40 11.24 -1.97
N LEU A 263 -15.32 11.44 -2.92
CA LEU A 263 -15.03 11.39 -4.36
C LEU A 263 -15.13 12.76 -5.04
N ASN A 264 -15.57 13.81 -4.31
CA ASN A 264 -15.40 15.18 -4.77
C ASN A 264 -13.92 15.58 -4.69
N ILE A 265 -13.40 16.22 -5.73
CA ILE A 265 -12.01 16.70 -5.74
C ILE A 265 -11.90 17.95 -4.86
N CYS A 266 -11.33 17.80 -3.66
CA CYS A 266 -11.18 18.85 -2.66
C CYS A 266 -12.48 19.65 -2.44
N PRO A 267 -13.46 19.11 -1.67
CA PRO A 267 -14.76 19.75 -1.41
C PRO A 267 -14.61 20.94 -0.45
N GLU A 268 -13.97 22.00 -0.93
CA GLU A 268 -13.69 23.21 -0.18
C GLU A 268 -14.99 23.97 0.15
N THR A 269 -15.12 24.32 1.43
CA THR A 269 -16.30 25.01 2.00
C THR A 269 -15.92 26.30 2.74
N GLY A 270 -14.69 26.77 2.59
CA GLY A 270 -14.16 27.94 3.31
C GLY A 270 -13.73 27.66 4.76
N LEU A 271 -13.11 28.65 5.40
CA LEU A 271 -12.69 28.60 6.80
C LEU A 271 -13.73 29.22 7.74
N ASP A 272 -14.59 30.08 7.22
CA ASP A 272 -15.75 30.69 7.85
C ASP A 272 -16.81 29.65 8.24
N SER A 273 -17.10 28.68 7.36
CA SER A 273 -17.99 27.54 7.64
C SER A 273 -17.52 26.62 8.78
N GLN A 274 -16.28 26.79 9.23
CA GLN A 274 -15.68 26.08 10.37
C GLN A 274 -15.49 26.99 11.60
N ASP A 275 -16.13 28.17 11.64
CA ASP A 275 -16.00 29.20 12.69
C ASP A 275 -14.56 29.71 12.88
N TYR A 276 -13.74 29.72 11.82
CA TYR A 276 -12.31 30.02 11.88
C TYR A 276 -11.53 29.12 12.86
N ARG A 277 -11.90 27.83 12.92
CA ARG A 277 -11.28 26.83 13.80
C ARG A 277 -10.83 25.61 13.02
N CYS A 278 -9.80 24.95 13.54
CA CYS A 278 -9.36 23.66 13.03
C CYS A 278 -10.49 22.63 13.08
N ALA A 279 -10.76 21.97 11.95
CA ALA A 279 -11.78 20.92 11.84
C ALA A 279 -11.65 19.81 12.89
N GLU A 280 -10.42 19.46 13.30
CA GLU A 280 -10.16 18.29 14.16
C GLU A 280 -10.03 18.59 15.65
N CYS A 281 -9.44 19.73 16.03
CA CYS A 281 -9.22 20.08 17.45
C CYS A 281 -9.97 21.34 17.90
N ARG A 282 -10.71 22.01 17.00
CA ARG A 282 -11.49 23.23 17.23
C ARG A 282 -10.70 24.42 17.82
N ALA A 283 -9.37 24.33 17.86
CA ALA A 283 -8.49 25.45 18.17
C ALA A 283 -8.67 26.56 17.12
N PRO A 284 -8.69 27.84 17.52
CA PRO A 284 -8.82 28.95 16.59
C PRO A 284 -7.62 29.01 15.64
N ILE A 285 -7.89 29.32 14.37
CA ILE A 285 -6.89 29.55 13.34
C ILE A 285 -6.77 31.07 13.18
N SER A 286 -5.56 31.61 13.37
CA SER A 286 -5.33 33.04 13.23
C SER A 286 -5.30 33.44 11.75
N LEU A 287 -6.04 34.48 11.40
CA LEU A 287 -5.94 35.15 10.09
C LEU A 287 -4.82 36.21 10.06
N ARG A 288 -4.19 36.51 11.21
CA ARG A 288 -3.14 37.53 11.34
C ARG A 288 -1.83 36.89 11.79
N GLY A 289 -0.83 36.92 10.91
CA GLY A 289 0.57 36.61 11.21
C GLY A 289 0.92 35.12 11.32
N VAL A 290 2.05 34.78 10.70
CA VAL A 290 2.75 33.49 10.86
C VAL A 290 3.23 33.34 12.33
N PRO A 291 3.19 32.15 12.97
CA PRO A 291 3.01 30.81 12.40
C PRO A 291 1.77 30.06 12.96
N SER A 292 0.59 30.35 12.42
CA SER A 292 -0.57 29.42 12.49
C SER A 292 -1.37 29.44 11.19
N GLU A 293 -0.68 29.31 10.07
CA GLU A 293 -1.31 29.17 8.76
C GLU A 293 -2.31 28.00 8.75
N ALA A 294 -3.51 28.28 8.25
CA ALA A 294 -4.53 27.28 7.99
C ALA A 294 -3.99 26.28 6.95
N ARG A 295 -3.92 24.99 7.29
CA ARG A 295 -3.52 23.94 6.35
C ARG A 295 -4.76 23.25 5.83
N GLN A 296 -5.03 23.42 4.55
CA GLN A 296 -6.12 22.73 3.86
C GLN A 296 -5.74 21.27 3.57
N CYS A 297 -6.67 20.35 3.82
CA CYS A 297 -6.53 18.94 3.49
C CYS A 297 -7.20 18.65 2.15
N ASP A 298 -6.45 18.22 1.13
CA ASP A 298 -6.98 18.00 -0.22
C ASP A 298 -8.08 16.92 -0.28
N TYR A 299 -8.04 15.93 0.61
CA TYR A 299 -9.05 14.87 0.69
C TYR A 299 -10.40 15.33 1.26
N THR A 300 -10.41 16.30 2.19
CA THR A 300 -11.63 16.68 2.92
C THR A 300 -12.08 18.12 2.64
N GLY A 301 -11.30 18.92 1.91
CA GLY A 301 -11.54 20.36 1.68
C GLY A 301 -11.44 21.25 2.93
N GLN A 302 -11.35 20.64 4.12
CA GLN A 302 -11.37 21.28 5.43
C GLN A 302 -10.01 21.87 5.83
N TYR A 303 -10.03 22.78 6.80
CA TYR A 303 -8.86 23.51 7.27
C TYR A 303 -8.43 23.07 8.68
N TYR A 304 -7.13 22.92 8.87
CA TYR A 304 -6.51 22.36 10.06
C TYR A 304 -5.39 23.26 10.58
N CYS A 305 -5.15 23.25 11.89
CA CYS A 305 -3.96 23.87 12.44
C CYS A 305 -2.71 23.02 12.14
N SER A 306 -1.53 23.63 12.26
CA SER A 306 -0.22 22.98 12.14
C SER A 306 -0.07 21.71 12.99
N HIS A 307 -0.84 21.58 14.08
CA HIS A 307 -0.77 20.43 14.96
C HIS A 307 -1.54 19.20 14.48
N CYS A 308 -2.61 19.38 13.70
CA CYS A 308 -3.47 18.29 13.22
C CYS A 308 -3.15 17.86 11.78
N HIS A 309 -2.43 18.70 11.05
CA HIS A 309 -2.08 18.49 9.65
C HIS A 309 -0.58 18.74 9.47
N TRP A 310 0.22 17.67 9.36
CA TRP A 310 1.67 17.79 9.33
C TRP A 310 2.23 17.98 7.91
N ASN A 311 1.33 18.17 6.92
CA ASN A 311 1.62 18.12 5.48
C ASN A 311 2.04 16.72 5.03
N ASP A 312 1.49 15.69 5.68
CA ASP A 312 1.56 14.31 5.21
C ASP A 312 1.01 14.24 3.78
N LEU A 313 1.64 13.40 2.95
CA LEU A 313 1.28 13.22 1.56
C LEU A 313 0.49 11.92 1.38
N ALA A 314 -0.61 11.98 0.63
CA ALA A 314 -1.39 10.81 0.22
C ALA A 314 -1.95 10.99 -1.19
N VAL A 315 -2.13 9.88 -1.90
CA VAL A 315 -2.85 9.84 -3.18
C VAL A 315 -4.35 10.02 -2.90
N ILE A 316 -5.05 10.80 -3.73
CA ILE A 316 -6.43 11.22 -3.46
C ILE A 316 -7.40 10.45 -4.38
N PRO A 317 -8.28 9.60 -3.83
CA PRO A 317 -9.16 8.71 -4.61
C PRO A 317 -10.01 9.46 -5.65
N ALA A 318 -10.58 10.61 -5.29
CA ALA A 318 -11.29 11.50 -6.20
C ALA A 318 -10.47 11.86 -7.45
N ARG A 319 -9.21 12.27 -7.27
CA ARG A 319 -8.30 12.67 -8.36
C ARG A 319 -7.87 11.47 -9.22
N VAL A 320 -7.67 10.31 -8.61
CA VAL A 320 -7.38 9.07 -9.33
C VAL A 320 -8.54 8.70 -10.26
N VAL A 321 -9.77 8.66 -9.76
CA VAL A 321 -10.94 8.17 -10.53
C VAL A 321 -11.45 9.21 -11.54
N HIS A 322 -11.38 10.51 -11.23
CA HIS A 322 -11.88 11.56 -12.12
C HIS A 322 -10.82 12.16 -13.06
N ASN A 323 -9.53 12.15 -12.70
CA ASN A 323 -8.48 12.85 -13.48
C ASN A 323 -7.30 11.94 -13.87
N TRP A 324 -7.29 10.66 -13.47
CA TRP A 324 -6.13 9.76 -13.61
C TRP A 324 -4.83 10.42 -13.08
N ASP A 325 -4.97 11.08 -11.93
CA ASP A 325 -3.94 11.86 -11.23
C ASP A 325 -3.56 11.16 -9.93
N PHE A 326 -2.35 10.61 -9.92
CA PHE A 326 -1.77 9.84 -8.81
C PHE A 326 -0.76 10.65 -8.00
N GLU A 327 -0.50 11.92 -8.35
CA GLU A 327 0.48 12.73 -7.64
C GLU A 327 -0.02 13.02 -6.22
N PRO A 328 0.78 12.74 -5.17
CA PRO A 328 0.33 12.92 -3.80
C PRO A 328 -0.08 14.37 -3.48
N ARG A 329 -1.04 14.51 -2.57
CA ARG A 329 -1.52 15.81 -2.07
C ARG A 329 -1.36 15.88 -0.55
N LYS A 330 -1.27 17.11 -0.04
CA LYS A 330 -1.17 17.39 1.39
C LYS A 330 -2.51 17.09 2.07
N VAL A 331 -2.47 16.30 3.14
CA VAL A 331 -3.66 15.86 3.89
C VAL A 331 -3.45 15.93 5.40
N SER A 332 -4.56 15.93 6.15
CA SER A 332 -4.52 15.87 7.62
C SER A 332 -3.98 14.52 8.12
N ARG A 333 -3.48 14.47 9.36
CA ARG A 333 -2.98 13.22 9.97
C ARG A 333 -4.07 12.14 10.09
N CYS A 334 -5.32 12.55 10.25
CA CYS A 334 -6.48 11.65 10.28
C CYS A 334 -6.80 11.13 8.87
N SER A 335 -6.82 12.03 7.88
CA SER A 335 -7.08 11.70 6.47
C SER A 335 -6.01 10.78 5.89
N MET A 336 -4.72 11.02 6.15
CA MET A 336 -3.63 10.13 5.74
C MET A 336 -3.82 8.70 6.29
N ARG A 337 -4.15 8.57 7.58
CA ARG A 337 -4.43 7.27 8.20
C ARG A 337 -5.66 6.60 7.60
N TYR A 338 -6.71 7.35 7.32
CA TYR A 338 -7.94 6.83 6.71
C TYR A 338 -7.65 6.28 5.31
N LEU A 339 -6.97 7.07 4.47
CA LEU A 339 -6.57 6.67 3.12
C LEU A 339 -5.64 5.44 3.14
N ALA A 340 -4.65 5.40 4.03
CA ALA A 340 -3.75 4.26 4.17
C ALA A 340 -4.46 2.94 4.58
N LEU A 341 -5.52 3.03 5.39
CA LEU A 341 -6.34 1.87 5.79
C LEU A 341 -7.37 1.47 4.71
N MET A 342 -7.70 2.38 3.81
CA MET A 342 -8.66 2.19 2.74
C MET A 342 -8.02 1.73 1.42
N VAL A 343 -6.73 1.99 1.20
CA VAL A 343 -6.06 1.88 -0.11
C VAL A 343 -6.29 0.54 -0.81
N SER A 344 -6.18 -0.58 -0.09
CA SER A 344 -6.37 -1.94 -0.60
C SER A 344 -7.81 -2.47 -0.54
N ARG A 345 -8.78 -1.68 -0.05
CA ARG A 345 -10.18 -2.10 0.06
C ARG A 345 -10.89 -1.92 -1.30
N PRO A 346 -11.50 -2.97 -1.87
CA PRO A 346 -12.13 -2.92 -3.18
C PRO A 346 -13.53 -2.30 -3.10
N VAL A 347 -13.60 -0.97 -3.01
CA VAL A 347 -14.85 -0.21 -2.79
C VAL A 347 -15.25 0.70 -3.96
N LEU A 348 -14.41 0.80 -5.01
CA LEU A 348 -14.66 1.66 -6.17
C LEU A 348 -15.33 0.88 -7.30
N ARG A 349 -16.53 1.29 -7.71
CA ARG A 349 -17.18 0.81 -8.95
C ARG A 349 -16.93 1.78 -10.08
N LEU A 350 -15.81 1.62 -10.78
CA LEU A 350 -15.36 2.59 -11.79
C LEU A 350 -16.39 2.85 -12.89
N ARG A 351 -17.16 1.84 -13.29
CA ARG A 351 -18.22 1.96 -14.31
C ARG A 351 -19.39 2.83 -13.86
N GLU A 352 -19.69 2.85 -12.56
CA GLU A 352 -20.75 3.69 -11.98
C GLU A 352 -20.24 5.12 -11.72
N ILE A 353 -18.98 5.26 -11.26
CA ILE A 353 -18.39 6.56 -10.86
C ILE A 353 -17.90 7.37 -12.08
N ASN A 354 -17.21 6.74 -13.02
CA ASN A 354 -16.66 7.37 -14.22
C ASN A 354 -16.56 6.37 -15.39
N PRO A 355 -17.68 6.07 -16.09
CA PRO A 355 -17.67 5.12 -17.20
C PRO A 355 -16.76 5.53 -18.36
N LEU A 356 -16.53 6.84 -18.55
CA LEU A 356 -15.67 7.37 -19.61
C LEU A 356 -14.19 7.04 -19.39
N LEU A 357 -13.75 6.75 -18.16
CA LEU A 357 -12.35 6.44 -17.86
C LEU A 357 -11.81 5.27 -18.71
N PHE A 358 -12.63 4.24 -18.94
CA PHE A 358 -12.30 3.10 -19.80
C PHE A 358 -12.15 3.46 -21.29
N SER A 359 -12.56 4.65 -21.72
CA SER A 359 -12.34 5.16 -23.08
C SER A 359 -11.04 5.95 -23.23
N TYR A 360 -10.39 6.32 -22.12
CA TYR A 360 -9.14 7.10 -22.09
C TYR A 360 -7.94 6.32 -21.52
N VAL A 361 -8.19 5.21 -20.81
CA VAL A 361 -7.17 4.35 -20.20
C VAL A 361 -7.34 2.93 -20.73
N GLU A 362 -6.50 2.55 -21.69
CA GLU A 362 -6.55 1.26 -22.39
C GLU A 362 -6.22 0.09 -21.45
N GLU A 363 -5.27 0.30 -20.53
CA GLU A 363 -4.82 -0.68 -19.54
C GLU A 363 -5.96 -1.15 -18.62
N LEU A 364 -6.95 -0.29 -18.36
CA LEU A 364 -8.16 -0.67 -17.61
C LEU A 364 -9.09 -1.58 -18.41
N VAL A 365 -9.12 -1.47 -19.74
CA VAL A 365 -9.90 -2.34 -20.64
C VAL A 365 -9.27 -3.73 -20.68
N GLU A 366 -7.94 -3.80 -20.84
CA GLU A 366 -7.18 -5.05 -20.82
C GLU A 366 -7.33 -5.79 -19.47
N ILE A 367 -7.10 -5.09 -18.36
CA ILE A 367 -7.22 -5.66 -17.01
C ILE A 367 -8.65 -6.12 -16.73
N ARG A 368 -9.66 -5.39 -17.21
CA ARG A 368 -11.06 -5.82 -17.11
C ARG A 368 -11.33 -7.10 -17.92
N LYS A 369 -10.80 -7.20 -19.15
CA LYS A 369 -10.93 -8.41 -19.97
C LYS A 369 -10.26 -9.61 -19.29
N LEU A 370 -9.03 -9.47 -18.81
CA LEU A 370 -8.33 -10.50 -18.04
C LEU A 370 -9.12 -10.95 -16.80
N ARG A 371 -9.72 -10.02 -16.05
CA ARG A 371 -10.60 -10.35 -14.91
C ARG A 371 -11.85 -11.13 -15.33
N GLN A 372 -12.51 -10.73 -16.42
CA GLN A 372 -13.66 -11.46 -16.96
C GLN A 372 -13.29 -12.88 -17.37
N ASP A 373 -12.14 -13.06 -18.02
CA ASP A 373 -11.64 -14.38 -18.42
C ASP A 373 -11.29 -15.25 -17.21
N ILE A 374 -10.65 -14.69 -16.18
CA ILE A 374 -10.40 -15.37 -14.89
C ILE A 374 -11.71 -15.83 -14.22
N LEU A 375 -12.78 -15.03 -14.28
CA LEU A 375 -14.09 -15.42 -13.75
C LEU A 375 -14.72 -16.58 -14.56
N LEU A 376 -14.50 -16.64 -15.87
CA LEU A 376 -14.91 -17.76 -16.74
C LEU A 376 -14.04 -19.02 -16.52
N MET A 377 -12.78 -18.86 -16.10
CA MET A 377 -11.87 -19.96 -15.73
C MET A 377 -12.19 -20.55 -14.35
N LYS A 378 -12.65 -19.74 -13.38
CA LYS A 378 -12.95 -20.16 -11.99
C LYS A 378 -13.79 -21.45 -11.87
N PRO A 379 -14.89 -21.66 -12.64
CA PRO A 379 -15.66 -22.92 -12.66
C PRO A 379 -14.83 -24.18 -12.94
N TYR A 380 -13.81 -24.09 -13.80
CA TYR A 380 -12.93 -25.22 -14.11
C TYR A 380 -12.13 -25.63 -12.87
N PHE A 381 -11.55 -24.66 -12.15
CA PHE A 381 -10.70 -24.90 -10.98
C PHE A 381 -11.46 -25.43 -9.77
N ILE A 382 -12.64 -24.85 -9.44
CA ILE A 382 -13.44 -25.32 -8.28
C ILE A 382 -13.97 -26.75 -8.47
N THR A 383 -13.99 -27.25 -9.71
CA THR A 383 -14.36 -28.63 -10.08
C THR A 383 -13.18 -29.44 -10.61
N CYS A 384 -11.94 -29.00 -10.36
CA CYS A 384 -10.72 -29.71 -10.73
C CYS A 384 -9.82 -29.94 -9.50
N ARG A 385 -9.66 -31.21 -9.13
CA ARG A 385 -8.77 -31.63 -8.03
C ARG A 385 -7.31 -31.21 -8.25
N GLU A 386 -6.79 -31.34 -9.47
CA GLU A 386 -5.39 -30.95 -9.78
C GLU A 386 -5.20 -29.44 -9.62
N ALA A 387 -6.16 -28.62 -10.07
CA ALA A 387 -6.13 -27.16 -9.89
C ALA A 387 -6.19 -26.76 -8.41
N MET A 388 -6.95 -27.49 -7.60
CA MET A 388 -7.03 -27.29 -6.15
C MET A 388 -5.73 -27.70 -5.45
N GLU A 389 -5.12 -28.82 -5.82
CA GLU A 389 -3.83 -29.28 -5.30
C GLU A 389 -2.69 -28.33 -5.70
N ALA A 390 -2.69 -27.82 -6.94
CA ALA A 390 -1.79 -26.78 -7.44
C ALA A 390 -2.12 -25.37 -6.94
N ARG A 391 -3.21 -25.20 -6.17
CA ARG A 391 -3.65 -23.93 -5.56
C ARG A 391 -3.76 -22.76 -6.53
N LEU A 392 -4.20 -23.00 -7.78
CA LEU A 392 -4.18 -21.98 -8.85
C LEU A 392 -4.91 -20.69 -8.46
N LEU A 393 -6.10 -20.79 -7.85
CA LEU A 393 -6.85 -19.59 -7.42
C LEU A 393 -6.16 -18.78 -6.31
N LEU A 394 -5.21 -19.35 -5.55
CA LEU A 394 -4.46 -18.61 -4.52
C LEU A 394 -3.38 -17.69 -5.12
N GLN A 395 -3.08 -17.79 -6.43
CA GLN A 395 -2.27 -16.77 -7.11
C GLN A 395 -2.91 -15.37 -7.06
N LEU A 396 -4.21 -15.28 -6.75
CA LEU A 396 -4.97 -14.04 -6.57
C LEU A 396 -5.36 -13.77 -5.10
N GLN A 397 -4.70 -14.42 -4.13
CA GLN A 397 -5.06 -14.33 -2.70
C GLN A 397 -5.08 -12.90 -2.14
N ASP A 398 -4.23 -12.01 -2.65
CA ASP A 398 -4.13 -10.61 -2.23
C ASP A 398 -5.17 -9.70 -2.90
N ARG A 399 -5.93 -10.21 -3.89
CA ARG A 399 -6.98 -9.50 -4.64
C ARG A 399 -8.20 -10.40 -4.86
N GLN A 400 -8.74 -10.96 -3.77
CA GLN A 400 -9.87 -11.91 -3.82
C GLN A 400 -11.09 -11.39 -4.59
N HIS A 401 -11.32 -10.07 -4.58
CA HIS A 401 -12.40 -9.43 -5.35
C HIS A 401 -12.31 -9.68 -6.86
N PHE A 402 -11.12 -9.98 -7.41
CA PHE A 402 -10.95 -10.31 -8.84
C PHE A 402 -11.52 -11.68 -9.21
N VAL A 403 -11.64 -12.60 -8.25
CA VAL A 403 -12.34 -13.88 -8.46
C VAL A 403 -13.79 -13.83 -7.99
N GLU A 404 -14.30 -12.67 -7.56
CA GLU A 404 -15.69 -12.44 -7.17
C GLU A 404 -16.49 -11.71 -8.24
N ASN A 405 -15.93 -10.63 -8.83
CA ASN A 405 -16.56 -9.85 -9.91
C ASN A 405 -15.51 -9.03 -10.70
N ASP A 406 -15.89 -8.43 -11.85
CA ASP A 406 -15.03 -7.55 -12.66
C ASP A 406 -15.21 -6.04 -12.38
N GLU A 407 -16.10 -5.67 -11.45
CA GLU A 407 -16.58 -4.29 -11.31
C GLU A 407 -15.96 -3.50 -10.15
N MET A 408 -15.61 -4.17 -9.05
CA MET A 408 -15.01 -3.55 -7.87
C MET A 408 -13.48 -3.38 -8.05
N TYR A 409 -12.96 -2.22 -7.65
CA TYR A 409 -11.53 -1.90 -7.63
C TYR A 409 -11.14 -1.23 -6.30
N SER A 410 -9.89 -1.39 -5.90
CA SER A 410 -9.24 -0.64 -4.83
C SER A 410 -8.38 0.49 -5.40
N VAL A 411 -7.95 1.45 -4.57
CA VAL A 411 -7.00 2.48 -5.01
C VAL A 411 -5.63 1.85 -5.29
N GLN A 412 -5.27 0.80 -4.55
CA GLN A 412 -4.08 0.00 -4.79
C GLN A 412 -4.11 -0.66 -6.17
N ASP A 413 -5.27 -1.19 -6.61
CA ASP A 413 -5.40 -1.73 -7.97
C ASP A 413 -5.07 -0.67 -9.02
N LEU A 414 -5.63 0.54 -8.88
CA LEU A 414 -5.42 1.65 -9.82
C LEU A 414 -3.96 2.14 -9.85
N LEU A 415 -3.30 2.19 -8.69
CA LEU A 415 -1.86 2.47 -8.59
C LEU A 415 -1.02 1.40 -9.30
N ASP A 416 -1.42 0.13 -9.22
CA ASP A 416 -0.74 -0.98 -9.89
C ASP A 416 -1.08 -1.07 -11.40
N VAL A 417 -2.25 -0.57 -11.84
CA VAL A 417 -2.57 -0.33 -13.26
C VAL A 417 -1.64 0.72 -13.82
N HIS A 418 -1.61 1.92 -13.20
CA HIS A 418 -0.81 3.04 -13.70
C HIS A 418 0.69 2.72 -13.73
N ALA A 419 1.18 1.90 -12.80
CA ALA A 419 2.56 1.45 -12.78
C ALA A 419 2.84 0.22 -13.68
N GLY A 420 1.88 -0.24 -14.51
CA GLY A 420 1.99 -1.41 -15.39
C GLY A 420 2.03 -2.78 -14.69
N ARG A 421 2.38 -2.82 -13.40
CA ARG A 421 2.56 -4.05 -12.60
C ARG A 421 1.36 -4.98 -12.65
N LEU A 422 0.14 -4.44 -12.60
CA LEU A 422 -1.07 -5.26 -12.55
C LEU A 422 -1.36 -5.95 -13.89
N GLY A 423 -1.09 -5.28 -15.01
CA GLY A 423 -1.25 -5.85 -16.35
C GLY A 423 -0.32 -7.06 -16.54
N CYS A 424 0.97 -6.90 -16.23
CA CYS A 424 1.96 -7.99 -16.29
C CYS A 424 1.55 -9.18 -15.41
N SER A 425 1.29 -8.93 -14.12
CA SER A 425 0.96 -9.98 -13.16
C SER A 425 -0.33 -10.74 -13.53
N LEU A 426 -1.39 -10.04 -13.96
CA LEU A 426 -2.61 -10.71 -14.41
C LEU A 426 -2.43 -11.48 -15.71
N THR A 427 -1.58 -11.01 -16.62
CA THR A 427 -1.28 -11.72 -17.88
C THR A 427 -0.53 -13.02 -17.62
N GLU A 428 0.44 -13.02 -16.70
CA GLU A 428 1.14 -14.24 -16.25
C GLU A 428 0.19 -15.24 -15.60
N ILE A 429 -0.64 -14.79 -14.66
CA ILE A 429 -1.65 -15.62 -13.98
C ILE A 429 -2.66 -16.19 -14.97
N HIS A 430 -3.20 -15.36 -15.87
CA HIS A 430 -4.12 -15.78 -16.92
C HIS A 430 -3.49 -16.81 -17.87
N THR A 431 -2.22 -16.63 -18.23
CA THR A 431 -1.50 -17.58 -19.08
C THR A 431 -1.29 -18.93 -18.39
N LEU A 432 -0.91 -18.93 -17.11
CA LEU A 432 -0.83 -20.13 -16.28
C LEU A 432 -2.18 -20.85 -16.18
N PHE A 433 -3.26 -20.09 -15.97
CA PHE A 433 -4.62 -20.60 -15.86
C PHE A 433 -5.12 -21.22 -17.18
N ALA A 434 -4.91 -20.53 -18.30
CA ALA A 434 -5.24 -21.03 -19.63
C ALA A 434 -4.43 -22.30 -19.97
N LYS A 435 -3.13 -22.35 -19.63
CA LYS A 435 -2.27 -23.52 -19.83
C LYS A 435 -2.80 -24.74 -19.08
N HIS A 436 -3.17 -24.59 -17.81
CA HIS A 436 -3.76 -25.69 -17.03
C HIS A 436 -5.05 -26.20 -17.68
N ILE A 437 -5.95 -25.29 -18.08
CA ILE A 437 -7.26 -25.67 -18.61
C ILE A 437 -7.17 -26.35 -19.98
N LYS A 438 -6.28 -25.86 -20.86
CA LYS A 438 -6.21 -26.26 -22.27
C LYS A 438 -5.19 -27.34 -22.59
N LEU A 439 -4.09 -27.42 -21.84
CA LEU A 439 -2.93 -28.24 -22.20
C LEU A 439 -2.59 -29.26 -21.10
N ASP A 440 -2.50 -28.82 -19.84
CA ASP A 440 -1.95 -29.68 -18.78
C ASP A 440 -2.98 -30.64 -18.14
N CYS A 441 -4.28 -30.34 -18.17
CA CYS A 441 -5.31 -31.12 -17.45
C CYS A 441 -6.45 -31.63 -18.36
N GLU A 442 -6.47 -32.94 -18.64
CA GLU A 442 -7.48 -33.61 -19.46
C GLU A 442 -8.92 -33.39 -18.96
N ARG A 443 -9.14 -33.37 -17.64
CA ARG A 443 -10.47 -33.13 -17.06
C ARG A 443 -10.95 -31.69 -17.27
N CYS A 444 -10.05 -30.72 -17.42
CA CYS A 444 -10.43 -29.35 -17.78
C CYS A 444 -10.70 -29.25 -19.29
N GLN A 445 -9.89 -29.90 -20.12
CA GLN A 445 -10.10 -29.99 -21.57
C GLN A 445 -11.44 -30.63 -21.93
N ALA A 446 -11.82 -31.71 -21.24
CA ALA A 446 -13.11 -32.40 -21.42
C ALA A 446 -14.36 -31.55 -21.06
N LYS A 447 -14.18 -30.36 -20.46
CA LYS A 447 -15.24 -29.36 -20.20
C LYS A 447 -15.23 -28.22 -21.22
N GLY A 448 -14.42 -28.30 -22.26
CA GLY A 448 -14.50 -27.41 -23.42
C GLY A 448 -15.74 -27.70 -24.27
N PHE A 449 -15.95 -26.86 -25.27
CA PHE A 449 -17.13 -26.86 -26.12
C PHE A 449 -16.77 -27.17 -27.57
N VAL A 450 -17.71 -27.73 -28.32
CA VAL A 450 -17.65 -27.81 -29.78
C VAL A 450 -18.75 -26.91 -30.33
N CYS A 451 -18.42 -26.07 -31.31
CA CYS A 451 -19.38 -25.16 -31.93
C CYS A 451 -20.48 -25.98 -32.65
N GLU A 452 -21.73 -25.95 -32.16
CA GLU A 452 -22.82 -26.76 -32.76
C GLU A 452 -23.19 -26.37 -34.19
N LEU A 453 -22.78 -25.16 -34.63
CA LEU A 453 -23.11 -24.55 -35.91
C LEU A 453 -22.24 -25.08 -37.06
N CYS A 454 -20.91 -25.06 -36.90
CA CYS A 454 -19.97 -25.64 -37.87
C CYS A 454 -19.62 -27.11 -37.57
N ARG A 455 -19.57 -27.51 -36.28
CA ARG A 455 -19.14 -28.84 -35.81
C ARG A 455 -17.72 -29.26 -36.22
N GLU A 456 -16.93 -28.26 -36.60
CA GLU A 456 -15.55 -28.36 -37.07
C GLU A 456 -14.67 -27.38 -36.28
N GLY A 457 -13.37 -27.65 -36.23
CA GLY A 457 -12.38 -26.85 -35.50
C GLY A 457 -11.99 -27.42 -34.13
N ASP A 458 -11.14 -26.67 -33.43
CA ASP A 458 -10.60 -27.05 -32.12
C ASP A 458 -11.63 -26.91 -30.99
N VAL A 459 -11.28 -27.45 -29.81
CA VAL A 459 -12.10 -27.34 -28.60
C VAL A 459 -12.10 -25.89 -28.09
N LEU A 460 -13.30 -25.32 -27.93
CA LEU A 460 -13.53 -23.93 -27.56
C LEU A 460 -13.72 -23.75 -26.05
N PHE A 461 -13.21 -22.64 -25.53
CA PHE A 461 -13.40 -22.23 -24.15
C PHE A 461 -14.08 -20.85 -24.08
N PRO A 462 -14.89 -20.57 -23.04
CA PRO A 462 -15.63 -19.29 -22.93
C PRO A 462 -14.75 -18.03 -22.92
N PHE A 463 -13.48 -18.18 -22.56
CA PHE A 463 -12.49 -17.10 -22.44
C PHE A 463 -11.61 -16.94 -23.70
N ASP A 464 -11.92 -17.63 -24.79
CA ASP A 464 -11.19 -17.51 -26.06
C ASP A 464 -11.58 -16.25 -26.83
N SER A 465 -10.57 -15.57 -27.40
CA SER A 465 -10.71 -14.31 -28.15
C SER A 465 -11.62 -14.38 -29.39
N HIS A 466 -11.76 -15.56 -29.97
CA HIS A 466 -12.51 -15.83 -31.20
C HIS A 466 -13.82 -16.59 -30.94
N THR A 467 -14.30 -16.61 -29.70
CA THR A 467 -15.55 -17.27 -29.31
C THR A 467 -16.66 -16.29 -28.94
N SER A 468 -17.87 -16.81 -28.78
CA SER A 468 -19.02 -16.09 -28.24
C SER A 468 -19.86 -17.01 -27.37
N VAL A 469 -20.27 -16.49 -26.22
CA VAL A 469 -21.03 -17.23 -25.21
C VAL A 469 -22.48 -16.78 -25.25
N CYS A 470 -23.42 -17.71 -25.41
CA CYS A 470 -24.83 -17.41 -25.33
C CYS A 470 -25.22 -17.01 -23.90
N ALA A 471 -25.83 -15.83 -23.74
CA ALA A 471 -26.21 -15.28 -22.43
C ALA A 471 -27.21 -16.17 -21.65
N ASP A 472 -28.14 -16.86 -22.33
CA ASP A 472 -29.20 -17.62 -21.66
C ASP A 472 -28.79 -19.03 -21.22
N CYS A 473 -27.89 -19.69 -21.95
CA CYS A 473 -27.58 -21.12 -21.77
C CYS A 473 -26.08 -21.46 -21.72
N SER A 474 -25.23 -20.43 -21.77
CA SER A 474 -23.76 -20.51 -21.68
C SER A 474 -23.10 -21.47 -22.68
N ALA A 475 -23.77 -21.77 -23.80
CA ALA A 475 -23.16 -22.48 -24.91
C ALA A 475 -22.15 -21.57 -25.62
N VAL A 476 -20.99 -22.12 -25.97
CA VAL A 476 -19.90 -21.43 -26.66
C VAL A 476 -19.90 -21.81 -28.14
N PHE A 477 -19.71 -20.80 -28.98
CA PHE A 477 -19.62 -20.92 -30.43
C PHE A 477 -18.39 -20.14 -30.92
N HIS A 478 -17.91 -20.41 -32.13
CA HIS A 478 -17.05 -19.44 -32.82
C HIS A 478 -17.81 -18.12 -32.98
N ARG A 479 -17.12 -16.99 -32.75
CA ARG A 479 -17.72 -15.65 -32.80
C ARG A 479 -18.40 -15.40 -34.14
N ASP A 480 -17.69 -15.71 -35.22
CA ASP A 480 -18.15 -15.42 -36.57
C ASP A 480 -19.35 -16.33 -36.94
N CYS A 481 -19.29 -17.64 -36.63
CA CYS A 481 -20.45 -18.53 -36.79
C CYS A 481 -21.69 -18.07 -36.01
N TYR A 482 -21.51 -17.55 -34.78
CA TYR A 482 -22.63 -17.07 -33.97
C TYR A 482 -23.23 -15.78 -34.52
N TYR A 483 -22.38 -14.89 -35.05
CA TYR A 483 -22.80 -13.66 -35.71
C TYR A 483 -23.57 -13.96 -37.01
N ASP A 484 -23.03 -14.83 -37.86
CA ASP A 484 -23.66 -15.26 -39.12
C ASP A 484 -25.03 -15.92 -38.89
N ASN A 485 -25.19 -16.64 -37.76
CA ASN A 485 -26.48 -17.17 -37.31
C ASN A 485 -27.38 -16.13 -36.63
N SER A 486 -27.22 -14.84 -36.95
CA SER A 486 -27.97 -13.71 -36.37
C SER A 486 -27.99 -13.69 -34.84
N THR A 487 -26.91 -14.13 -34.18
CA THR A 487 -26.81 -14.33 -32.71
C THR A 487 -27.89 -15.25 -32.11
N THR A 488 -28.56 -16.07 -32.93
CA THR A 488 -29.59 -17.01 -32.47
C THR A 488 -28.92 -18.26 -31.92
N CYS A 489 -29.24 -18.66 -30.68
CA CYS A 489 -28.66 -19.88 -30.10
C CYS A 489 -29.49 -21.13 -30.43
N PRO A 490 -28.94 -22.13 -31.17
CA PRO A 490 -29.69 -23.35 -31.53
C PRO A 490 -30.03 -24.21 -30.30
N LYS A 491 -29.19 -24.18 -29.26
CA LYS A 491 -29.46 -24.86 -27.98
C LYS A 491 -30.67 -24.24 -27.25
N CYS A 492 -30.75 -22.91 -27.18
CA CYS A 492 -31.91 -22.21 -26.61
C CYS A 492 -33.20 -22.51 -27.38
N ALA A 493 -33.15 -22.54 -28.71
CA ALA A 493 -34.30 -22.92 -29.52
C ALA A 493 -34.80 -24.34 -29.18
N ARG A 494 -33.91 -25.34 -29.15
CA ARG A 494 -34.26 -26.72 -28.75
C ARG A 494 -34.81 -26.82 -27.32
N LEU A 495 -34.24 -26.06 -26.37
CA LEU A 495 -34.73 -26.00 -24.99
C LEU A 495 -36.13 -25.39 -24.89
N SER A 496 -36.39 -24.31 -25.64
CA SER A 496 -37.70 -23.66 -25.70
C SER A 496 -38.77 -24.56 -26.32
N LEU A 497 -38.49 -25.26 -27.42
CA LEU A 497 -39.43 -26.25 -27.98
C LEU A 497 -39.72 -27.38 -26.99
N ARG A 498 -38.69 -27.96 -26.35
CA ARG A 498 -38.89 -29.01 -25.32
C ARG A 498 -39.73 -28.53 -24.14
N LYS A 499 -39.55 -27.27 -23.73
CA LYS A 499 -40.35 -26.66 -22.68
C LYS A 499 -41.81 -26.51 -23.13
N GLN A 500 -42.08 -26.08 -24.36
CA GLN A 500 -43.42 -25.97 -24.91
C GLN A 500 -44.13 -27.33 -24.99
N SER A 501 -43.44 -28.38 -25.48
CA SER A 501 -44.02 -29.74 -25.55
C SER A 501 -44.34 -30.36 -24.18
N LEU A 502 -43.70 -29.90 -23.09
CA LEU A 502 -43.99 -30.35 -21.72
C LEU A 502 -45.22 -29.63 -21.10
N PHE A 503 -45.72 -28.57 -21.72
CA PHE A 503 -46.94 -27.87 -21.30
C PHE A 503 -48.15 -28.14 -22.22
N GLN A 504 -47.99 -29.01 -23.23
CA GLN A 504 -49.10 -29.59 -23.99
C GLN A 504 -49.43 -30.95 -23.38
N GLU A 505 -50.36 -30.96 -22.43
CA GLU A 505 -51.06 -32.19 -22.01
C GLU A 505 -51.70 -32.86 -23.25
N PRO A 506 -51.88 -34.20 -23.25
CA PRO A 506 -52.61 -34.87 -24.31
C PRO A 506 -54.03 -34.30 -24.41
N GLY A 507 -54.44 -33.91 -25.62
CA GLY A 507 -55.85 -33.59 -25.87
C GLY A 507 -56.71 -34.80 -25.56
N PRO A 508 -57.97 -34.61 -25.11
CA PRO A 508 -58.84 -35.73 -24.77
C PRO A 508 -59.02 -36.66 -25.98
N ASP A 509 -58.80 -37.96 -25.78
CA ASP A 509 -59.10 -38.97 -26.79
C ASP A 509 -60.56 -38.85 -27.22
N VAL A 510 -60.77 -38.52 -28.49
CA VAL A 510 -62.09 -38.52 -29.11
C VAL A 510 -62.35 -39.93 -29.61
N GLU A 511 -62.85 -40.79 -28.73
CA GLU A 511 -63.56 -42.00 -29.15
C GLU A 511 -64.93 -41.59 -29.73
N ALA A 512 -65.09 -41.77 -31.04
CA ALA A 512 -66.34 -41.67 -31.79
C ALA A 512 -66.30 -42.59 -33.02
#